data_AF-A0A1L6MXR0-F1
#
_entry.id   AF-A0A1L6MXR0-F1
#
_cell.length_a   1.000
_cell.length_b   1.000
_cell.length_c   1.000
_cell.angle_alpha   90.00
_cell.angle_beta   90.00
_cell.angle_gamma   90.00
#
_symmetry.space_group_name_H-M   'P 1'
#
loop_
_entity.id
_entity.type
_entity.pdbx_description
1 polymer ?
#
loop_
_entity_poly.entity_id
_entity_poly.type
_entity_poly.pdbx_seq_one_letter_code
_entity_poly.pdbx_strand_id
1 'polypeptide(L)'
;MKLYSGNVTAIAAEAVRTPTSYVDIETISPHEVIHHVEAPLKNYLTVEREVNNRTKEILNQTGQPRLQQGRVRELVAQEKWIRLGGETIDGLLDQLIAHLSQDDQVEEIYVSDLELQRKMASILRKHMEVDKTIDAEVRAYLKHMMEDSQE
;
A
#
# COMPACT_ATOMS: atom_id res chain seq x y z
N MET A 1 9.04 -0.08 2.93
CA MET A 1 7.85 -0.94 3.07
C MET A 1 7.13 -0.89 1.73
N LYS A 2 6.56 -1.98 1.25
CA LYS A 2 5.95 -2.04 -0.09
C LYS A 2 4.59 -2.72 0.00
N LEU A 3 3.60 -2.18 -0.70
CA LEU A 3 2.30 -2.81 -0.86
C LEU A 3 2.39 -3.78 -2.05
N TYR A 4 1.87 -4.98 -1.92
CA TYR A 4 1.83 -5.97 -3.00
C TYR A 4 0.40 -6.14 -3.50
N SER A 5 0.23 -6.24 -4.82
CA SER A 5 -1.09 -6.36 -5.45
C SER A 5 -1.88 -7.59 -5.00
N GLY A 6 -1.18 -8.68 -4.65
CA GLY A 6 -1.82 -9.92 -4.15
C GLY A 6 -2.49 -9.76 -2.79
N ASN A 7 -2.09 -8.76 -2.00
CA ASN A 7 -2.56 -8.59 -0.62
C ASN A 7 -3.62 -7.50 -0.48
N VAL A 8 -3.93 -6.76 -1.55
CA VAL A 8 -4.91 -5.67 -1.49
C VAL A 8 -6.26 -6.15 -0.98
N THR A 9 -6.76 -7.28 -1.49
CA THR A 9 -8.04 -7.86 -1.06
C THR A 9 -8.02 -8.34 0.39
N ALA A 10 -6.92 -8.98 0.82
CA ALA A 10 -6.77 -9.44 2.20
C ALA A 10 -6.69 -8.26 3.19
N ILE A 11 -5.93 -7.23 2.84
CA ILE A 11 -5.78 -5.99 3.61
C ILE A 11 -7.12 -5.26 3.69
N ALA A 12 -7.81 -5.07 2.56
CA ALA A 12 -9.10 -4.39 2.53
C ALA A 12 -10.15 -5.13 3.37
N ALA A 13 -10.20 -6.47 3.24
CA ALA A 13 -11.08 -7.29 4.04
C ALA A 13 -10.79 -7.16 5.54
N GLU A 14 -9.53 -7.23 5.97
CA GLU A 14 -9.17 -7.08 7.40
C GLU A 14 -9.41 -5.65 7.90
N ALA A 15 -9.16 -4.64 7.06
CA ALA A 15 -9.34 -3.23 7.37
C ALA A 15 -10.81 -2.84 7.58
N VAL A 16 -11.76 -3.55 6.96
CA VAL A 16 -13.21 -3.36 7.20
C VAL A 16 -13.71 -4.28 8.31
N ARG A 17 -13.33 -5.56 8.29
CA ARG A 17 -13.79 -6.56 9.27
C ARG A 17 -13.38 -6.19 10.70
N THR A 18 -12.18 -5.66 10.89
CA THR A 18 -11.66 -5.36 12.23
C THR A 18 -12.50 -4.24 12.89
N PRO A 19 -12.68 -3.05 12.29
CA PRO A 19 -13.57 -2.03 12.85
C PRO A 19 -15.03 -2.49 13.03
N THR A 20 -15.61 -3.20 12.05
CA THR A 20 -16.99 -3.72 12.17
C THR A 20 -17.13 -4.71 13.34
N SER A 21 -16.14 -5.57 13.58
CA SER A 21 -16.17 -6.53 14.69
C SER A 21 -16.04 -5.88 16.06
N TYR A 22 -15.43 -4.69 16.14
CA TYR A 22 -15.33 -3.89 17.36
C TYR A 22 -16.50 -2.90 17.54
N VAL A 23 -17.50 -2.93 16.64
CA VAL A 23 -18.62 -1.97 16.60
C VAL A 23 -18.13 -0.53 16.39
N ASP A 24 -16.96 -0.36 15.77
CA ASP A 24 -16.41 0.96 15.45
C ASP A 24 -17.08 1.58 14.22
N ILE A 25 -17.56 0.72 13.30
CA ILE A 25 -18.21 1.10 12.05
C ILE A 25 -19.42 0.22 11.85
N GLU A 26 -20.55 0.85 11.57
CA GLU A 26 -21.77 0.19 11.10
C GLU A 26 -21.90 0.33 9.59
N THR A 27 -22.17 -0.78 8.91
CA THR A 27 -22.15 -0.86 7.45
C THR A 27 -23.40 -1.55 6.95
N ILE A 28 -24.00 -1.00 5.91
CA ILE A 28 -25.14 -1.59 5.19
C ILE A 28 -24.67 -2.82 4.40
N SER A 29 -23.51 -2.70 3.75
CA SER A 29 -22.91 -3.76 2.95
C SER A 29 -21.39 -3.84 3.19
N PRO A 30 -20.93 -4.71 4.10
CA PRO A 30 -19.50 -4.90 4.36
C PRO A 30 -18.70 -5.25 3.09
N HIS A 31 -19.33 -5.94 2.14
CA HIS A 31 -18.68 -6.35 0.90
C HIS A 31 -18.40 -5.17 -0.05
N GLU A 32 -19.34 -4.24 -0.17
CA GLU A 32 -19.16 -3.02 -0.96
C GLU A 32 -18.09 -2.12 -0.31
N VAL A 33 -18.15 -1.94 1.01
CA VAL A 33 -17.14 -1.15 1.76
C VAL A 33 -15.72 -1.73 1.56
N ILE A 34 -15.58 -3.07 1.50
CA ILE A 34 -14.31 -3.71 1.16
C ILE A 34 -13.83 -3.27 -0.23
N HIS A 35 -14.70 -3.28 -1.24
CA HIS A 35 -14.34 -2.82 -2.59
C HIS A 35 -13.97 -1.33 -2.64
N HIS A 36 -14.65 -0.49 -1.87
CA HIS A 36 -14.33 0.92 -1.74
C HIS A 36 -12.98 1.14 -1.06
N VAL A 37 -12.60 0.31 -0.09
CA VAL A 37 -11.26 0.29 0.53
C VAL A 37 -10.21 -0.27 -0.42
N GLU A 38 -10.54 -1.23 -1.28
CA GLU A 38 -9.61 -1.77 -2.29
C GLU A 38 -9.23 -0.71 -3.35
N ALA A 39 -10.16 0.16 -3.73
CA ALA A 39 -9.95 1.15 -4.80
C ALA A 39 -8.73 2.08 -4.56
N PRO A 40 -8.58 2.79 -3.42
CA PRO A 40 -7.42 3.64 -3.16
C PRO A 40 -6.12 2.82 -3.04
N LEU A 41 -6.17 1.59 -2.52
CA LEU A 41 -5.00 0.70 -2.47
C LEU A 41 -4.53 0.28 -3.87
N LYS A 42 -5.47 -0.09 -4.76
CA LYS A 42 -5.17 -0.42 -6.18
C LYS A 42 -4.66 0.80 -6.94
N ASN A 43 -5.23 1.96 -6.68
CA ASN A 43 -4.80 3.22 -7.28
C ASN A 43 -3.34 3.52 -6.89
N TYR A 44 -3.01 3.44 -5.60
CA TYR A 44 -1.63 3.62 -5.13
C TYR A 44 -0.63 2.72 -5.85
N LEU A 45 -0.94 1.42 -6.00
CA LEU A 45 -0.06 0.48 -6.73
C LEU A 45 0.12 0.86 -8.20
N THR A 46 -0.95 1.31 -8.84
CA THR A 46 -0.93 1.75 -10.24
C THR A 46 0.00 2.94 -10.40
N VAL A 47 -0.13 3.95 -9.55
CA VAL A 47 0.70 5.13 -9.68
C VAL A 47 2.12 4.88 -9.18
N GLU A 48 2.35 3.99 -8.20
CA GLU A 48 3.72 3.58 -7.84
C GLU A 48 4.44 2.93 -9.05
N ARG A 49 3.74 2.09 -9.82
CA ARG A 49 4.28 1.52 -11.07
C ARG A 49 4.57 2.61 -12.10
N GLU A 50 3.69 3.59 -12.24
CA GLU A 50 3.90 4.72 -13.16
C GLU A 50 5.14 5.53 -12.77
N VAL A 51 5.28 5.89 -11.49
CA VAL A 51 6.47 6.58 -10.96
C VAL A 51 7.74 5.78 -11.26
N ASN A 52 7.72 4.47 -11.03
CA ASN A 52 8.86 3.60 -11.29
C ASN A 52 9.21 3.53 -12.80
N ASN A 53 8.21 3.42 -13.67
CA ASN A 53 8.42 3.39 -15.11
C ASN A 53 8.98 4.73 -15.61
N ARG A 54 8.40 5.84 -15.17
CA ARG A 54 8.84 7.18 -15.53
C ARG A 54 10.24 7.49 -15.02
N THR A 55 10.58 7.03 -13.81
CA THR A 55 11.95 7.12 -13.27
C THR A 55 12.95 6.42 -14.19
N LYS A 56 12.62 5.21 -14.67
CA LYS A 56 13.50 4.46 -15.60
C LYS A 56 13.64 5.18 -16.94
N GLU A 57 12.56 5.72 -17.48
CA GLU A 57 12.60 6.52 -18.72
C GLU A 57 13.55 7.71 -18.60
N ILE A 58 13.43 8.49 -17.52
CA ILE A 58 14.28 9.67 -17.30
C ILE A 58 15.74 9.27 -17.16
N LEU A 59 16.05 8.21 -16.40
CA LEU A 59 17.43 7.74 -16.25
C LEU A 59 18.03 7.26 -17.58
N ASN A 60 17.24 6.54 -18.39
CA ASN A 60 17.66 6.08 -19.71
C ASN A 60 17.88 7.25 -20.69
N GLN A 61 17.01 8.27 -20.66
CA GLN A 61 17.11 9.45 -21.52
C GLN A 61 18.27 10.38 -21.14
N THR A 62 18.54 10.52 -19.84
CA THR A 62 19.57 11.44 -19.32
C THR A 62 20.95 10.81 -19.17
N GLY A 63 21.07 9.49 -19.40
CA GLY A 63 22.32 8.74 -19.21
C GLY A 63 22.81 8.77 -17.76
N GLN A 64 21.95 9.11 -16.80
CA GLN A 64 22.36 9.31 -15.42
C GLN A 64 22.69 7.98 -14.74
N PRO A 65 23.72 7.94 -13.86
CA PRO A 65 24.07 6.76 -13.09
C PRO A 65 22.91 6.29 -12.21
N ARG A 66 22.78 4.96 -12.05
CA ARG A 66 21.78 4.33 -11.16
C ARG A 66 21.80 4.86 -9.73
N LEU A 67 22.93 5.42 -9.26
CA LEU A 67 23.03 6.11 -7.96
C LEU A 67 22.05 7.29 -7.81
N GLN A 68 21.63 7.93 -8.91
CA GLN A 68 20.68 9.06 -8.87
C GLN A 68 19.21 8.61 -8.90
N GLN A 69 18.94 7.30 -9.02
CA GLN A 69 17.60 6.75 -9.14
C GLN A 69 16.68 7.14 -7.98
N GLY A 70 17.19 7.20 -6.74
CA GLY A 70 16.41 7.61 -5.57
C GLY A 70 15.87 9.03 -5.72
N ARG A 71 16.75 9.98 -6.04
CA ARG A 71 16.40 11.40 -6.22
C ARG A 71 15.46 11.62 -7.40
N VAL A 72 15.68 10.95 -8.54
CA VAL A 72 14.78 11.04 -9.70
C VAL A 72 13.40 10.49 -9.35
N ARG A 73 13.33 9.38 -8.62
CA ARG A 73 12.07 8.78 -8.17
C ARG A 73 11.29 9.72 -7.25
N GLU A 74 11.96 10.39 -6.33
CA GLU A 74 11.35 11.38 -5.44
C GLU A 74 10.75 12.56 -6.21
N LEU A 75 11.49 13.10 -7.18
CA LEU A 75 11.00 14.19 -8.04
C LEU A 75 9.75 13.78 -8.84
N VAL A 76 9.76 12.59 -9.44
CA VAL A 76 8.62 12.06 -10.20
C VAL A 76 7.42 11.81 -9.29
N ALA A 77 7.64 11.35 -8.05
CA ALA A 77 6.55 11.15 -7.11
C ALA A 77 5.95 12.46 -6.59
N GLN A 78 6.77 13.51 -6.39
CA GLN A 78 6.27 14.84 -6.07
C GLN A 78 5.39 15.40 -7.19
N GLU A 79 5.78 15.24 -8.45
CA GLU A 79 4.98 15.64 -9.62
C GLU A 79 3.63 14.91 -9.66
N LYS A 80 3.61 13.65 -9.24
CA LYS A 80 2.41 12.79 -9.18
C LYS A 80 1.63 12.91 -7.87
N TRP A 81 2.03 13.81 -6.95
CA TRP A 81 1.42 14.01 -5.64
C TRP A 81 1.35 12.74 -4.77
N ILE A 82 2.37 11.90 -4.86
CA ILE A 82 2.44 10.64 -4.12
C ILE A 82 3.50 10.69 -3.04
N ARG A 83 3.09 10.26 -1.86
CA ARG A 83 3.98 10.03 -0.73
C ARG A 83 4.71 8.71 -0.90
N LEU A 84 6.04 8.76 -0.89
CA LEU A 84 6.90 7.57 -0.99
C LEU A 84 7.43 7.17 0.40
N GLY A 85 7.75 5.87 0.54
CA GLY A 85 8.50 5.39 1.70
C GLY A 85 7.67 5.34 2.98
N GLY A 86 8.16 5.97 4.05
CA GLY A 86 7.49 5.96 5.37
C GLY A 86 6.15 6.68 5.38
N GLU A 87 6.04 7.76 4.59
CA GLU A 87 4.85 8.61 4.53
C GLU A 87 3.73 8.04 3.65
N THR A 88 4.02 6.96 2.91
CA THR A 88 3.03 6.25 2.09
C THR A 88 1.86 5.76 2.94
N ILE A 89 2.15 5.19 4.11
CA ILE A 89 1.12 4.59 4.96
C ILE A 89 0.17 5.69 5.44
N ASP A 90 0.72 6.82 5.89
CA ASP A 90 -0.09 7.93 6.38
C ASP A 90 -0.99 8.49 5.28
N GLY A 91 -0.45 8.70 4.08
CA GLY A 91 -1.26 9.16 2.93
C GLY A 91 -2.35 8.17 2.50
N LEU A 92 -2.08 6.87 2.57
CA LEU A 92 -3.09 5.83 2.31
C LEU A 92 -4.16 5.82 3.40
N LEU A 93 -3.79 5.95 4.66
CA LEU A 93 -4.74 6.01 5.77
C LEU A 93 -5.66 7.22 5.67
N ASP A 94 -5.11 8.39 5.36
CA ASP A 94 -5.90 9.61 5.16
C ASP A 94 -6.94 9.40 4.04
N GLN A 95 -6.53 8.78 2.92
CA GLN A 95 -7.43 8.47 1.82
C GLN A 95 -8.50 7.44 2.21
N LEU A 96 -8.11 6.39 2.95
CA LEU A 96 -9.03 5.34 3.38
C LEU A 96 -10.10 5.87 4.32
N ILE A 97 -9.71 6.66 5.32
CA ILE A 97 -10.64 7.28 6.26
C ILE A 97 -11.57 8.24 5.50
N ALA A 98 -11.03 9.08 4.62
CA ALA A 98 -11.85 9.98 3.82
C ALA A 98 -12.87 9.24 2.94
N HIS A 99 -12.50 8.09 2.36
CA HIS A 99 -13.44 7.26 1.60
C HIS A 99 -14.51 6.69 2.52
N LEU A 100 -14.14 6.09 3.65
CA LEU A 100 -15.10 5.50 4.60
C LEU A 100 -16.10 6.53 5.13
N SER A 101 -15.66 7.74 5.44
CA SER A 101 -16.54 8.82 5.93
C SER A 101 -17.47 9.40 4.86
N GLN A 102 -17.24 9.12 3.58
CA GLN A 102 -18.08 9.56 2.45
C GLN A 102 -18.84 8.41 1.78
N ASP A 103 -18.61 7.18 2.22
CA ASP A 103 -19.16 5.96 1.63
C ASP A 103 -20.64 5.82 2.03
N ASP A 104 -21.53 5.68 1.05
CA ASP A 104 -22.96 5.51 1.28
C ASP A 104 -23.31 4.13 1.84
N GLN A 105 -22.36 3.20 1.83
CA GLN A 105 -22.48 1.87 2.43
C GLN A 105 -22.06 1.85 3.90
N VAL A 106 -21.49 2.95 4.41
CA VAL A 106 -21.19 3.16 5.84
C VAL A 106 -22.33 3.96 6.45
N GLU A 107 -22.99 3.38 7.46
CA GLU A 107 -24.13 4.00 8.13
C GLU A 107 -23.66 4.97 9.22
N GLU A 108 -22.70 4.54 10.05
CA GLU A 108 -22.19 5.34 11.17
C GLU A 108 -20.77 4.92 11.55
N ILE A 109 -19.95 5.89 11.98
CA ILE A 109 -18.60 5.66 12.51
C ILE A 109 -18.58 6.11 13.98
N TYR A 110 -18.47 5.16 14.91
CA TYR A 110 -18.59 5.39 16.34
C TYR A 110 -17.28 5.80 17.03
N VAL A 111 -16.18 5.84 16.29
CA VAL A 111 -14.84 6.15 16.80
C VAL A 111 -14.28 7.41 16.17
N SER A 112 -13.29 8.00 16.82
CA SER A 112 -12.57 9.14 16.24
C SER A 112 -11.72 8.71 15.04
N ASP A 113 -11.51 9.62 14.09
CA ASP A 113 -10.60 9.43 12.95
C ASP A 113 -9.23 8.94 13.40
N LEU A 114 -8.72 9.47 14.53
CA LEU A 114 -7.43 9.09 15.09
C LEU A 114 -7.40 7.62 15.55
N GLU A 115 -8.49 7.14 16.15
CA GLU A 115 -8.60 5.74 16.57
C GLU A 115 -8.73 4.81 15.37
N LEU A 116 -9.55 5.19 14.38
CA LEU A 116 -9.69 4.43 13.14
C LEU A 116 -8.36 4.35 12.39
N GLN A 117 -7.63 5.48 12.30
CA GLN A 117 -6.30 5.56 11.71
C GLN A 117 -5.32 4.60 12.40
N ARG A 118 -5.31 4.56 13.74
CA ARG A 118 -4.43 3.66 14.50
C ARG A 118 -4.73 2.19 14.25
N LYS A 119 -6.03 1.82 14.23
CA LYS A 119 -6.47 0.45 13.96
C LYS A 119 -6.09 0.01 12.54
N MET A 120 -6.39 0.84 11.54
CA MET A 120 -6.05 0.56 10.15
C MET A 120 -4.52 0.54 9.91
N ALA A 121 -3.77 1.42 10.57
CA ALA A 121 -2.31 1.46 10.48
C ALA A 121 -1.68 0.14 10.94
N SER A 122 -2.19 -0.44 12.04
CA SER A 122 -1.73 -1.73 12.54
C SER A 122 -1.93 -2.85 11.51
N ILE A 123 -3.07 -2.85 10.82
CA ILE A 123 -3.40 -3.84 9.79
C ILE A 123 -2.50 -3.69 8.57
N LEU A 124 -2.39 -2.46 8.04
CA LEU A 124 -1.52 -2.18 6.90
C LEU A 124 -0.07 -2.58 7.19
N ARG A 125 0.46 -2.21 8.36
CA ARG A 125 1.84 -2.55 8.75
C ARG A 125 2.05 -4.06 8.85
N LYS A 126 1.14 -4.78 9.50
CA LYS A 126 1.20 -6.25 9.65
C LYS A 126 1.31 -6.93 8.28
N HIS A 127 0.44 -6.60 7.33
CA HIS A 127 0.48 -7.20 5.99
C HIS A 127 1.74 -6.80 5.21
N MET A 128 2.17 -5.54 5.31
CA MET A 128 3.38 -5.06 4.61
C MET A 128 4.70 -5.56 5.24
N GLU A 129 4.69 -6.01 6.49
CA GLU A 129 5.85 -6.62 7.17
C GLU A 129 5.99 -8.10 6.88
N VAL A 130 4.87 -8.85 6.82
CA VAL A 130 4.86 -10.26 6.42
C VAL A 130 5.53 -10.44 5.05
N ASP A 131 5.26 -9.53 4.11
CA ASP A 131 5.85 -9.60 2.77
C ASP A 131 7.37 -9.34 2.73
N LYS A 132 7.92 -8.53 3.65
CA LYS A 132 9.39 -8.34 3.72
C LYS A 132 10.09 -9.66 4.01
N THR A 133 9.48 -10.48 4.87
CA THR A 133 10.03 -11.78 5.27
C THR A 133 10.01 -12.73 4.09
N ILE A 134 8.87 -12.83 3.39
CA ILE A 134 8.71 -13.67 2.20
C ILE A 134 9.68 -13.25 1.08
N ASP A 135 9.81 -11.95 0.81
CA ASP A 135 10.70 -11.42 -0.24
C ASP A 135 12.19 -11.63 0.10
N ALA A 136 12.55 -11.61 1.38
CA ALA A 136 13.89 -11.97 1.84
C ALA A 136 14.18 -13.47 1.67
N GLU A 137 13.22 -14.34 2.01
CA GLU A 137 13.32 -15.79 1.87
C GLU A 137 13.41 -16.24 0.40
N VAL A 138 12.56 -15.70 -0.47
CA VAL A 138 12.60 -15.99 -1.91
C VAL A 138 13.93 -15.57 -2.54
N ARG A 139 14.47 -14.40 -2.16
CA ARG A 139 15.80 -13.97 -2.62
C ARG A 139 16.91 -14.89 -2.12
N ALA A 140 16.85 -15.33 -0.86
CA ALA A 140 17.82 -16.28 -0.31
C ALA A 140 17.75 -17.62 -1.04
N TYR A 141 16.56 -18.11 -1.33
CA TYR A 141 16.34 -19.34 -2.09
C TYR A 141 16.85 -19.23 -3.53
N LEU A 142 16.54 -18.14 -4.25
CA LEU A 142 17.07 -17.90 -5.60
C LEU A 142 18.59 -17.81 -5.62
N LYS A 143 19.20 -17.20 -4.59
CA LYS A 143 20.65 -17.12 -4.46
C LYS A 143 21.26 -18.52 -4.28
N HIS A 144 20.71 -19.34 -3.38
CA HIS A 144 21.17 -20.71 -3.18
C HIS A 144 20.99 -21.58 -4.44
N MET A 145 19.86 -21.49 -5.13
CA MET A 145 19.66 -22.21 -6.39
C MET A 145 20.66 -21.82 -7.48
N MET A 146 21.05 -20.55 -7.56
CA MET A 146 22.08 -20.08 -8.50
C MET A 146 23.48 -20.58 -8.13
N GLU A 147 23.76 -20.71 -6.83
CA GLU A 147 25.02 -21.24 -6.30
C GLU A 147 25.11 -22.76 -6.57
N ASP A 148 24.02 -23.51 -6.37
CA ASP A 148 23.94 -24.95 -6.66
C ASP A 148 23.99 -25.27 -8.17
N SER A 149 23.65 -24.31 -9.03
CA SER A 149 23.71 -24.48 -10.50
C SER A 149 25.10 -24.24 -11.10
N GLN A 150 26.11 -23.95 -10.26
CA GLN A 150 27.49 -23.64 -10.68
C GLN A 150 28.52 -24.68 -10.19
N GLU A 151 28.07 -25.78 -9.56
CA GLU A 151 28.87 -27.00 -9.31
C GLU A 151 28.52 -28.13 -10.30
#